data_AF-A0A6P0NAA6-F1
#
_entry.id   AF-A0A6P0NAA6-F1
#
_cell.length_a   1.000
_cell.length_b   1.000
_cell.length_c   1.000
_cell.angle_alpha   90.00
_cell.angle_beta   90.00
_cell.angle_gamma   90.00
#
_symmetry.space_group_name_H-M   'P 1'
#
loop_
_entity.id
_entity.type
_entity.pdbx_description
1 polymer ?
#
loop_
_entity_poly.entity_id
_entity_poly.type
_entity_poly.pdbx_seq_one_letter_code
_entity_poly.pdbx_strand_id
1 'polypeptide(L)'
;MIRLRTWLSPLVLSFLVIAPISIIVILTVTVIASSLNDPETKIYSTSMGSPARQRKAGEPIEVEAVPVKFKTLENNLAAPGESVALQEVEIRPQVTGEVEKVYVMEGDWVRQGQPLLKLHQSPFQDKVDKAENNLAIAIADLKGFELAAKENLSRLEHDIESAQVRLYNAQQRVYEIESLLEKEVKNNVEAAQFRLKTAKEKLERIKPLIEVGAVPRFNLNEAEDVYATRKKELLNAQQGRFGAQDRLFSNQDVYIVNNYN
;
A
#
# COMPACT_ATOMS: atom_id res chain seq x y z
N MET A 1 -67.15 72.96 -60.57
CA MET A 1 -67.65 71.77 -59.87
C MET A 1 -68.60 72.23 -58.77
N ILE A 2 -69.86 71.79 -58.90
CA ILE A 2 -70.81 71.47 -57.82
C ILE A 2 -71.18 72.62 -56.86
N ARG A 3 -72.28 73.30 -57.21
CA ARG A 3 -73.13 74.07 -56.31
C ARG A 3 -73.95 73.10 -55.45
N LEU A 4 -73.91 73.23 -54.13
CA LEU A 4 -74.82 72.53 -53.22
C LEU A 4 -75.57 73.53 -52.36
N ARG A 5 -76.88 73.57 -52.62
CA ARG A 5 -77.91 74.44 -52.10
C ARG A 5 -78.51 73.76 -50.86
N THR A 6 -78.17 74.20 -49.65
CA THR A 6 -78.73 73.65 -48.40
C THR A 6 -80.01 74.41 -48.00
N TRP A 7 -81.14 73.74 -48.20
CA TRP A 7 -82.45 74.17 -47.73
C TRP A 7 -82.65 73.71 -46.28
N LEU A 8 -82.68 74.65 -45.33
CA LEU A 8 -83.24 74.45 -43.98
C LEU A 8 -84.07 75.69 -43.63
N SER A 9 -85.34 75.48 -43.30
CA SER A 9 -86.33 76.54 -43.10
C SER A 9 -86.19 77.21 -41.72
N PRO A 10 -86.52 78.51 -41.59
CA PRO A 10 -86.43 79.24 -40.32
C PRO A 10 -87.36 78.71 -39.19
N LEU A 11 -88.31 77.82 -39.50
CA LEU A 11 -89.19 77.15 -38.52
C LEU A 11 -88.49 76.05 -37.72
N VAL A 12 -87.49 75.36 -38.29
CA VAL A 12 -86.82 74.21 -37.63
C VAL A 12 -85.83 74.69 -36.57
N LEU A 13 -85.22 75.87 -36.75
CA LEU A 13 -84.27 76.44 -35.77
C LEU A 13 -84.96 77.00 -34.51
N SER A 14 -86.22 77.45 -34.62
CA SER A 14 -86.97 78.00 -33.49
C SER A 14 -87.49 76.91 -32.54
N PHE A 15 -87.89 75.75 -33.08
CA PHE A 15 -88.38 74.62 -32.28
C PHE A 15 -87.28 73.93 -31.44
N LEU A 16 -86.02 74.00 -31.88
CA LEU A 16 -84.88 73.37 -31.20
C LEU A 16 -84.45 74.11 -29.91
N VAL A 17 -84.80 75.39 -29.77
CA VAL A 17 -84.43 76.22 -28.60
C VAL A 17 -85.56 76.34 -27.58
N ILE A 18 -86.82 76.32 -28.00
CA ILE A 18 -87.97 76.58 -27.11
C ILE A 18 -88.38 75.32 -26.33
N ALA A 19 -88.28 74.12 -26.93
CA ALA A 19 -88.63 72.85 -26.30
C ALA A 19 -87.86 72.51 -25.00
N PRO A 20 -86.52 72.67 -24.89
CA PRO A 20 -85.80 72.36 -23.66
C PRO A 20 -86.12 73.33 -22.50
N ILE A 21 -86.40 74.61 -22.79
CA ILE A 21 -86.71 75.60 -21.76
C ILE A 21 -88.08 75.32 -21.12
N SER A 22 -89.08 74.91 -21.91
CA SER A 22 -90.39 74.50 -21.38
C SER A 22 -90.31 73.29 -20.45
N ILE A 23 -89.42 72.32 -20.75
CA ILE A 23 -89.25 71.10 -19.94
C ILE A 23 -88.61 71.43 -18.59
N ILE A 24 -87.62 72.33 -18.55
CA ILE A 24 -86.96 72.77 -17.30
C ILE A 24 -87.95 73.54 -16.41
N VAL A 25 -88.77 74.43 -16.98
CA VAL A 25 -89.79 75.16 -16.21
C VAL A 25 -90.83 74.20 -15.63
N ILE A 26 -91.30 73.23 -16.41
CA ILE A 26 -92.26 72.23 -15.92
C ILE A 26 -91.64 71.37 -14.79
N LEU A 27 -90.39 70.92 -14.94
CA LEU A 27 -89.69 70.14 -13.90
C LEU A 27 -89.49 70.93 -12.60
N THR A 28 -89.07 72.19 -12.69
CA THR A 28 -88.88 73.05 -11.49
C THR A 28 -90.19 73.29 -10.76
N VAL A 29 -91.29 73.55 -11.48
CA VAL A 29 -92.62 73.74 -10.87
C VAL A 29 -93.12 72.45 -10.25
N THR A 30 -92.96 71.29 -10.90
CA THR A 30 -93.44 70.01 -10.34
C THR A 30 -92.64 69.56 -9.11
N VAL A 31 -91.33 69.79 -9.08
CA VAL A 31 -90.49 69.37 -7.94
C VAL A 31 -90.66 70.32 -6.75
N ILE A 32 -90.75 71.63 -6.98
CA ILE A 32 -90.93 72.62 -5.91
C ILE A 32 -92.35 72.59 -5.34
N ALA A 33 -93.38 72.40 -6.17
CA ALA A 33 -94.77 72.32 -5.68
C ALA A 33 -95.03 71.06 -4.84
N SER A 34 -94.42 69.92 -5.19
CA SER A 34 -94.49 68.71 -4.35
C SER A 34 -93.70 68.85 -3.04
N SER A 35 -92.62 69.64 -3.01
CA SER A 35 -91.85 69.88 -1.78
C SER A 35 -92.51 70.86 -0.80
N LEU A 36 -93.45 71.70 -1.25
CA LEU A 36 -94.13 72.69 -0.40
C LEU A 36 -95.42 72.17 0.27
N ASN A 37 -95.91 71.00 -0.14
CA ASN A 37 -97.13 70.39 0.40
C ASN A 37 -96.86 69.33 1.48
N ASP A 38 -95.60 69.08 1.86
CA ASP A 38 -95.27 68.22 3.00
C ASP A 38 -95.20 69.05 4.31
N PRO A 39 -96.13 68.83 5.26
CA PRO A 39 -96.20 69.60 6.51
C PRO A 39 -95.05 69.35 7.51
N GLU A 40 -94.03 68.55 7.16
CA GLU A 40 -92.86 68.27 8.03
C GLU A 40 -91.51 68.79 7.49
N THR A 41 -91.48 69.54 6.38
CA THR A 41 -90.22 70.09 5.84
C THR A 41 -89.81 71.38 6.56
N LYS A 42 -89.07 71.25 7.66
CA LYS A 42 -88.38 72.39 8.29
C LYS A 42 -87.18 72.81 7.43
N ILE A 43 -87.28 73.96 6.78
CA ILE A 43 -86.15 74.63 6.14
C ILE A 43 -85.29 75.27 7.22
N TYR A 44 -84.10 74.73 7.44
CA TYR A 44 -83.11 75.32 8.33
C TYR A 44 -82.33 76.42 7.59
N SER A 45 -82.45 77.64 8.11
CA SER A 45 -81.47 78.70 7.91
C SER A 45 -80.54 78.71 9.13
N THR A 46 -79.23 78.71 8.93
CA THR A 46 -78.24 78.98 10.00
C THR A 46 -77.41 80.16 9.50
N SER A 47 -77.50 81.40 10.00
CA SER A 47 -77.63 81.97 11.36
C SER A 47 -76.29 82.17 12.08
N MET A 48 -75.54 83.21 11.69
CA MET A 48 -74.73 83.94 12.68
C MET A 48 -75.69 84.78 13.53
N GLY A 49 -75.87 84.43 14.82
CA GLY A 49 -76.71 85.22 15.73
C GLY A 49 -76.93 84.61 17.12
N SER A 50 -76.07 85.03 18.06
CA SER A 50 -76.38 85.28 19.48
C SER A 50 -76.80 84.12 20.41
N PRO A 51 -75.88 83.54 21.22
CA PRO A 51 -76.22 82.94 22.49
C PRO A 51 -75.72 83.83 23.65
N ALA A 52 -76.40 84.94 23.91
CA ALA A 52 -76.26 85.68 25.17
C ALA A 52 -77.58 85.76 25.95
N ARG A 53 -78.64 85.03 25.55
CA ARG A 53 -79.94 85.05 26.25
C ARG A 53 -80.51 83.71 26.71
N GLN A 54 -79.82 82.58 26.51
CA GLN A 54 -80.34 81.26 26.92
C GLN A 54 -79.53 80.52 28.00
N ARG A 55 -78.80 81.23 28.87
CA ARG A 55 -78.27 80.66 30.14
C ARG A 55 -79.28 80.70 31.30
N LYS A 56 -80.58 80.87 31.01
CA LYS A 56 -81.61 81.09 32.05
C LYS A 56 -82.58 79.93 32.26
N ALA A 57 -82.24 78.71 31.83
CA ALA A 57 -83.18 77.59 31.91
C ALA A 57 -82.60 76.25 32.41
N GLY A 58 -81.41 76.21 33.03
CA GLY A 58 -81.00 75.06 33.87
C GLY A 58 -81.06 73.64 33.27
N GLU A 59 -81.24 73.50 31.95
CA GLU A 59 -81.44 72.22 31.28
C GLU A 59 -80.15 71.79 30.56
N PRO A 60 -79.67 70.54 30.77
CA PRO A 60 -78.44 70.04 30.15
C PRO A 60 -78.53 69.93 28.63
N ILE A 61 -77.43 70.18 27.94
CA ILE A 61 -77.29 69.94 26.50
C ILE A 61 -76.94 68.47 26.31
N GLU A 62 -77.81 67.69 25.67
CA GLU A 62 -77.50 66.32 25.26
C GLU A 62 -76.46 66.33 24.12
N VAL A 63 -75.41 65.53 24.30
CA VAL A 63 -74.39 65.27 23.28
C VAL A 63 -74.31 63.76 23.04
N GLU A 64 -74.31 63.35 21.78
CA GLU A 64 -74.05 61.96 21.42
C GLU A 64 -72.56 61.65 21.59
N ALA A 65 -72.24 60.66 22.42
CA ALA A 65 -70.91 60.10 22.57
C ALA A 65 -70.94 58.59 22.31
N VAL A 66 -69.95 58.10 21.56
CA VAL A 66 -69.79 56.66 21.30
C VAL A 66 -68.65 56.12 22.19
N PRO A 67 -68.85 55.01 22.94
CA PRO A 67 -67.81 54.46 23.79
C PRO A 67 -66.68 53.81 22.98
N VAL A 68 -65.42 54.09 23.36
CA VAL A 68 -64.22 53.50 22.73
C VAL A 68 -64.04 52.06 23.20
N LYS A 69 -63.89 51.11 22.26
CA LYS A 69 -63.59 49.70 22.55
C LYS A 69 -62.09 49.44 22.35
N PHE A 70 -61.40 49.06 23.42
CA PHE A 70 -60.03 48.58 23.34
C PHE A 70 -60.02 47.14 22.82
N LYS A 71 -59.23 46.87 21.78
CA LYS A 71 -59.00 45.52 21.24
C LYS A 71 -57.50 45.26 21.26
N THR A 72 -57.08 44.12 21.80
CA THR A 72 -55.69 43.68 21.75
C THR A 72 -55.29 43.43 20.30
N LEU A 73 -54.25 44.12 19.84
CA LEU A 73 -53.64 43.86 18.54
C LEU A 73 -52.72 42.65 18.69
N GLU A 74 -53.12 41.48 18.18
CA GLU A 74 -52.20 40.34 18.09
C GLU A 74 -51.16 40.66 17.00
N ASN A 75 -49.95 41.02 17.43
CA ASN A 75 -48.84 41.36 16.53
C ASN A 75 -48.16 40.09 15.99
N ASN A 76 -48.91 39.27 15.26
CA ASN A 76 -48.37 38.10 14.58
C ASN A 76 -47.75 38.55 13.25
N LEU A 77 -46.45 38.83 13.29
CA LEU A 77 -45.66 39.17 12.11
C LEU A 77 -45.28 37.88 11.38
N ALA A 78 -45.99 37.55 10.31
CA ALA A 78 -45.57 36.52 9.37
C ALA A 78 -44.49 37.09 8.45
N ALA A 79 -43.23 36.74 8.71
CA ALA A 79 -42.08 37.10 7.89
C ALA A 79 -41.48 35.83 7.26
N PRO A 80 -40.95 35.91 6.03
CA PRO A 80 -40.22 34.77 5.45
C PRO A 80 -38.98 34.47 6.31
N GLY A 81 -38.81 33.19 6.64
CA GLY A 81 -37.65 32.66 7.35
C GLY A 81 -37.14 31.41 6.65
N GLU A 82 -35.86 31.12 6.80
CA GLU A 82 -35.21 29.94 6.23
C GLU A 82 -34.86 28.95 7.34
N SER A 83 -35.08 27.66 7.06
CA SER A 83 -34.67 26.58 7.94
C SER A 83 -33.28 26.12 7.54
N VAL A 84 -32.30 26.31 8.41
CA VAL A 84 -30.91 25.90 8.18
C VAL A 84 -30.53 24.75 9.12
N ALA A 85 -29.72 23.82 8.62
CA ALA A 85 -29.18 22.75 9.45
C ALA A 85 -28.23 23.36 10.51
N LEU A 86 -28.42 22.98 11.78
CA LEU A 86 -27.51 23.41 12.86
C LEU A 86 -26.10 22.81 12.68
N GLN A 87 -26.03 21.60 12.12
CA GLN A 87 -24.78 20.90 11.84
C GLN A 87 -24.93 20.08 10.57
N GLU A 88 -23.96 20.24 9.68
CA GLU A 88 -23.87 19.51 8.42
C GLU A 88 -22.56 18.72 8.40
N VAL A 89 -22.64 17.46 7.99
CA VAL A 89 -21.47 16.58 7.88
C VAL A 89 -21.50 15.95 6.51
N GLU A 90 -20.44 16.17 5.75
CA GLU A 90 -20.26 15.54 4.46
C GLU A 90 -19.77 14.09 4.63
N ILE A 91 -20.52 13.14 4.07
CA ILE A 91 -20.15 11.72 4.09
C ILE A 91 -19.44 11.37 2.80
N ARG A 92 -18.21 10.86 2.91
CA ARG A 92 -17.41 10.40 1.78
C ARG A 92 -17.02 8.92 1.95
N PRO A 93 -16.95 8.15 0.87
CA PRO A 93 -16.37 6.82 0.91
C PRO A 93 -14.89 6.86 1.34
N GLN A 94 -14.48 5.90 2.17
CA GLN A 94 -13.07 5.77 2.59
C GLN A 94 -12.16 5.26 1.47
N VAL A 95 -12.72 4.54 0.51
CA VAL A 95 -12.02 3.99 -0.65
C VAL A 95 -12.72 4.42 -1.92
N THR A 96 -11.95 4.69 -2.97
CA THR A 96 -12.49 4.98 -4.30
C THR A 96 -13.02 3.70 -4.92
N GLY A 97 -14.24 3.74 -5.45
CA GLY A 97 -14.88 2.61 -6.10
C GLY A 97 -16.15 3.02 -6.84
N GLU A 98 -16.62 2.12 -7.70
CA GLU A 98 -17.89 2.29 -8.40
C GLU A 98 -19.07 2.10 -7.43
N VAL A 99 -20.09 2.95 -7.54
CA VAL A 99 -21.30 2.84 -6.72
C VAL A 99 -22.19 1.76 -7.33
N GLU A 100 -22.42 0.66 -6.60
CA GLU A 100 -23.32 -0.43 -7.00
C GLU A 100 -24.77 -0.04 -6.73
N LYS A 101 -25.03 0.57 -5.56
CA LYS A 101 -26.38 0.93 -5.14
C LYS A 101 -26.41 2.09 -4.15
N VAL A 102 -27.41 2.95 -4.29
CA VAL A 102 -27.77 3.98 -3.30
C VAL A 102 -29.06 3.55 -2.60
N TYR A 103 -29.10 3.59 -1.27
CA TYR A 103 -30.22 3.08 -0.47
C TYR A 103 -31.16 4.16 0.07
N VAL A 104 -30.80 5.43 -0.09
CA VAL A 104 -31.50 6.57 0.50
C VAL A 104 -31.75 7.64 -0.56
N MET A 105 -32.82 8.40 -0.40
CA MET A 105 -33.15 9.55 -1.23
C MET A 105 -33.04 10.85 -0.43
N GLU A 106 -33.06 11.98 -1.13
CA GLU A 106 -33.01 13.30 -0.49
C GLU A 106 -34.24 13.51 0.40
N GLY A 107 -34.01 13.97 1.63
CA GLY A 107 -35.06 14.16 2.64
C GLY A 107 -35.38 12.92 3.50
N ASP A 108 -34.77 11.76 3.23
CA ASP A 108 -34.97 10.55 4.04
C ASP A 108 -34.34 10.69 5.43
N TRP A 109 -35.06 10.21 6.45
CA TRP A 109 -34.55 10.09 7.81
C TRP A 109 -33.74 8.80 7.96
N VAL A 110 -32.47 8.92 8.34
CA VAL A 110 -31.54 7.78 8.49
C VAL A 110 -31.09 7.61 9.94
N ARG A 111 -30.75 6.37 10.33
CA ARG A 111 -30.22 6.04 11.66
C ARG A 111 -28.73 5.70 11.60
N GLN A 112 -28.05 5.82 12.74
CA GLN A 112 -26.65 5.41 12.85
C GLN A 112 -26.48 3.93 12.48
N GLY A 113 -25.48 3.64 11.64
CA GLY A 113 -25.19 2.29 11.15
C GLY A 113 -26.03 1.85 9.94
N GLN A 114 -26.99 2.66 9.49
CA GLN A 114 -27.75 2.37 8.27
C GLN A 114 -26.85 2.54 7.04
N PRO A 115 -26.77 1.54 6.14
CA PRO A 115 -26.02 1.67 4.90
C PRO A 115 -26.70 2.70 3.98
N LEU A 116 -25.96 3.74 3.59
CA LEU A 116 -26.44 4.79 2.70
C LEU A 116 -26.14 4.47 1.23
N LEU A 117 -24.97 3.86 0.99
CA LEU A 117 -24.49 3.46 -0.34
C LEU A 117 -23.73 2.13 -0.25
N LYS A 118 -23.70 1.38 -1.34
CA LYS A 118 -22.86 0.19 -1.53
C LYS A 118 -21.94 0.39 -2.72
N LEU A 119 -20.65 0.14 -2.52
CA LEU A 119 -19.66 0.10 -3.59
C LEU A 119 -19.57 -1.31 -4.19
N HIS A 120 -19.23 -1.38 -5.48
CA HIS A 120 -19.03 -2.64 -6.19
C HIS A 120 -17.85 -3.41 -5.59
N GLN A 121 -18.09 -4.64 -5.14
CA GLN A 121 -17.13 -5.41 -4.33
C GLN A 121 -16.10 -6.20 -5.14
N SER A 122 -16.41 -6.58 -6.39
CA SER A 122 -15.54 -7.42 -7.23
C SER A 122 -14.06 -6.98 -7.25
N PRO A 123 -13.71 -5.72 -7.56
CA PRO A 123 -12.30 -5.32 -7.65
C PRO A 123 -11.55 -5.34 -6.31
N PHE A 124 -12.28 -5.33 -5.19
CA PHE A 124 -11.68 -5.49 -3.86
C PHE A 124 -11.48 -6.98 -3.55
N GLN A 125 -12.45 -7.83 -3.89
CA GLN A 125 -12.32 -9.27 -3.73
C GLN A 125 -11.20 -9.83 -4.61
N ASP A 126 -11.10 -9.39 -5.87
CA ASP A 126 -10.02 -9.79 -6.78
C ASP A 126 -8.63 -9.45 -6.22
N LYS A 127 -8.51 -8.34 -5.48
CA LYS A 127 -7.25 -7.97 -4.81
C LYS A 127 -6.93 -8.89 -3.63
N VAL A 128 -7.95 -9.29 -2.86
CA VAL A 128 -7.81 -10.26 -1.77
C VAL A 128 -7.39 -11.61 -2.35
N ASP A 129 -8.11 -12.12 -3.34
CA ASP A 129 -7.83 -13.40 -3.98
C ASP A 129 -6.43 -13.41 -4.61
N LYS A 130 -6.01 -12.30 -5.24
CA LYS A 130 -4.64 -12.16 -5.75
C LYS A 130 -3.60 -12.20 -4.64
N ALA A 131 -3.85 -11.54 -3.51
CA ALA A 131 -2.93 -11.54 -2.38
C ALA A 131 -2.83 -12.94 -1.74
N GLU A 132 -3.95 -13.65 -1.60
CA GLU A 132 -4.00 -15.03 -1.10
C GLU A 132 -3.27 -16.00 -2.02
N ASN A 133 -3.47 -15.88 -3.34
CA ASN A 133 -2.74 -16.68 -4.32
C ASN A 133 -1.23 -16.42 -4.27
N ASN A 134 -0.82 -15.16 -4.17
CA ASN A 134 0.60 -14.81 -4.02
C ASN A 134 1.19 -15.39 -2.73
N LEU A 135 0.43 -15.37 -1.63
CA LEU A 135 0.84 -15.99 -0.37
C LEU A 135 0.99 -17.51 -0.52
N ALA A 136 0.03 -18.18 -1.18
CA ALA A 136 0.11 -19.62 -1.43
C ALA A 136 1.33 -20.00 -2.28
N ILE A 137 1.64 -19.21 -3.32
CA ILE A 137 2.85 -19.38 -4.13
C ILE A 137 4.10 -19.23 -3.26
N ALA A 138 4.19 -18.15 -2.45
CA ALA A 138 5.34 -17.91 -1.59
C ALA A 138 5.56 -19.04 -0.56
N ILE A 139 4.48 -19.61 -0.02
CA ILE A 139 4.54 -20.76 0.90
C ILE A 139 5.03 -22.02 0.16
N ALA A 140 4.55 -22.26 -1.06
CA ALA A 140 4.99 -23.38 -1.88
C ALA A 140 6.48 -23.27 -2.23
N ASP A 141 6.93 -22.07 -2.61
CA ASP A 141 8.34 -21.77 -2.90
C ASP A 141 9.22 -21.99 -1.67
N LEU A 142 8.80 -21.48 -0.50
CA LEU A 142 9.52 -21.68 0.76
C LEU A 142 9.69 -23.17 1.06
N LYS A 143 8.62 -23.95 0.94
CA LYS A 143 8.68 -25.40 1.14
C LYS A 143 9.62 -26.08 0.13
N GLY A 144 9.62 -25.61 -1.12
CA GLY A 144 10.55 -26.07 -2.15
C GLY A 144 12.01 -25.80 -1.78
N PHE A 145 12.31 -24.59 -1.30
CA PHE A 145 13.66 -24.21 -0.85
C PHE A 145 14.10 -25.00 0.39
N GLU A 146 13.21 -25.22 1.36
CA GLU A 146 13.50 -26.04 2.55
C GLU A 146 13.84 -27.49 2.19
N LEU A 147 13.09 -28.09 1.26
CA LEU A 147 13.36 -29.44 0.78
C LEU A 147 14.70 -29.52 0.04
N ALA A 148 14.94 -28.59 -0.89
CA ALA A 148 16.20 -28.53 -1.63
C ALA A 148 17.41 -28.30 -0.70
N ALA A 149 17.27 -27.46 0.32
CA ALA A 149 18.31 -27.24 1.33
C ALA A 149 18.60 -28.52 2.12
N LYS A 150 17.56 -29.26 2.51
CA LYS A 150 17.69 -30.55 3.22
C LYS A 150 18.38 -31.61 2.36
N GLU A 151 18.00 -31.73 1.09
CA GLU A 151 18.64 -32.67 0.15
C GLU A 151 20.11 -32.32 -0.09
N ASN A 152 20.42 -31.04 -0.28
CA ASN A 152 21.80 -30.58 -0.44
C ASN A 152 22.65 -30.85 0.81
N LEU A 153 22.09 -30.66 2.00
CA LEU A 153 22.77 -30.95 3.27
C LEU A 153 23.08 -32.44 3.37
N SER A 154 22.12 -33.31 3.09
CA SER A 154 22.33 -34.77 3.11
C SER A 154 23.38 -35.21 2.07
N ARG A 155 23.38 -34.61 0.87
CA ARG A 155 24.42 -34.88 -0.14
C ARG A 155 25.80 -34.44 0.35
N LEU A 156 25.93 -33.25 0.93
CA LEU A 156 27.18 -32.74 1.49
C LEU A 156 27.70 -33.63 2.63
N GLU A 157 26.81 -34.14 3.49
CA GLU A 157 27.18 -35.10 4.55
C GLU A 157 27.79 -36.37 3.95
N HIS A 158 27.16 -36.96 2.93
CA HIS A 158 27.69 -38.13 2.23
C HIS A 158 29.02 -37.84 1.50
N ASP A 159 29.16 -36.65 0.91
CA ASP A 159 30.39 -36.23 0.25
C ASP A 159 31.54 -36.11 1.27
N ILE A 160 31.28 -35.53 2.46
CA ILE A 160 32.25 -35.44 3.57
C ILE A 160 32.62 -36.84 4.08
N GLU A 161 31.63 -37.71 4.32
CA GLU A 161 31.88 -39.09 4.76
C GLU A 161 32.75 -39.85 3.75
N SER A 162 32.41 -39.76 2.46
CA SER A 162 33.19 -40.40 1.41
C SER A 162 34.62 -39.82 1.32
N ALA A 163 34.79 -38.51 1.53
CA ALA A 163 36.09 -37.85 1.55
C ALA A 163 36.94 -38.29 2.75
N GLN A 164 36.33 -38.46 3.93
CA GLN A 164 36.99 -38.97 5.11
C GLN A 164 37.46 -40.42 4.91
N VAL A 165 36.63 -41.27 4.30
CA VAL A 165 37.01 -42.65 3.96
C VAL A 165 38.18 -42.66 2.95
N ARG A 166 38.15 -41.79 1.92
CA ARG A 166 39.27 -41.65 0.98
C ARG A 166 40.56 -41.21 1.68
N LEU A 167 40.48 -40.24 2.58
CA LEU A 167 41.60 -39.76 3.37
C LEU A 167 42.18 -40.87 4.26
N TYR A 168 41.32 -41.58 4.99
CA TYR A 168 41.72 -42.70 5.83
C TYR A 168 42.44 -43.78 5.01
N ASN A 169 41.85 -44.19 3.89
CA ASN A 169 42.46 -45.19 3.01
C ASN A 169 43.80 -44.71 2.43
N ALA A 170 43.93 -43.43 2.07
CA ALA A 170 45.19 -42.86 1.61
C ALA A 170 46.26 -42.87 2.71
N GLN A 171 45.89 -42.51 3.94
CA GLN A 171 46.79 -42.57 5.09
C GLN A 171 47.23 -44.01 5.39
N GLN A 172 46.33 -44.99 5.32
CA GLN A 172 46.69 -46.40 5.49
C GLN A 172 47.67 -46.87 4.41
N ARG A 173 47.47 -46.47 3.14
CA ARG A 173 48.42 -46.78 2.06
C ARG A 173 49.79 -46.17 2.31
N VAL A 174 49.86 -44.90 2.73
CA VAL A 174 51.13 -44.24 3.05
C VAL A 174 51.83 -44.97 4.19
N TYR A 175 51.12 -45.29 5.27
CA TYR A 175 51.67 -46.03 6.40
C TYR A 175 52.20 -47.41 6.00
N GLU A 176 51.45 -48.15 5.18
CA GLU A 176 51.86 -49.46 4.67
C GLU A 176 53.13 -49.34 3.82
N ILE A 177 53.19 -48.38 2.89
CA ILE A 177 54.37 -48.16 2.04
C ILE A 177 55.58 -47.75 2.89
N GLU A 178 55.42 -46.87 3.86
CA GLU A 178 56.49 -46.46 4.78
C GLU A 178 57.04 -47.66 5.58
N SER A 179 56.16 -48.51 6.11
CA SER A 179 56.52 -49.72 6.84
C SER A 179 57.28 -50.72 5.96
N LEU A 180 56.83 -50.92 4.71
CA LEU A 180 57.51 -51.79 3.74
C LEU A 180 58.88 -51.23 3.37
N LEU A 181 58.97 -49.92 3.16
CA LEU A 181 60.21 -49.25 2.82
C LEU A 181 61.23 -49.33 3.97
N GLU A 182 60.80 -49.12 5.21
CA GLU A 182 61.67 -49.25 6.38
C GLU A 182 62.24 -50.67 6.48
N LYS A 183 61.40 -51.69 6.29
CA LYS A 183 61.84 -53.10 6.27
C LYS A 183 62.85 -53.37 5.16
N GLU A 184 62.60 -52.89 3.95
CA GLU A 184 63.51 -53.06 2.80
C GLU A 184 64.87 -52.40 3.06
N VAL A 185 64.87 -51.14 3.50
CA VAL A 185 66.10 -50.40 3.84
C VAL A 185 66.86 -51.11 4.94
N LYS A 186 66.17 -51.56 6.00
CA LYS A 186 66.79 -52.31 7.10
C LYS A 186 67.44 -53.59 6.60
N ASN A 187 66.73 -54.40 5.83
CA ASN A 187 67.26 -55.66 5.27
C ASN A 187 68.48 -55.42 4.37
N ASN A 188 68.44 -54.38 3.53
CA ASN A 188 69.55 -54.01 2.65
C ASN A 188 70.77 -53.52 3.44
N VAL A 189 70.57 -52.69 4.47
CA VAL A 189 71.63 -52.21 5.35
C VAL A 189 72.24 -53.37 6.14
N GLU A 190 71.42 -54.24 6.74
CA GLU A 190 71.91 -55.42 7.46
C GLU A 190 72.75 -56.32 6.54
N ALA A 191 72.26 -56.63 5.33
CA ALA A 191 73.03 -57.43 4.37
C ALA A 191 74.37 -56.77 3.99
N ALA A 192 74.40 -55.45 3.79
CA ALA A 192 75.62 -54.71 3.49
C ALA A 192 76.58 -54.67 4.70
N GLN A 193 76.06 -54.53 5.93
CA GLN A 193 76.84 -54.62 7.16
C GLN A 193 77.48 -56.00 7.32
N PHE A 194 76.74 -57.08 7.06
CA PHE A 194 77.28 -58.44 7.08
C PHE A 194 78.42 -58.62 6.08
N ARG A 195 78.25 -58.16 4.83
CA ARG A 195 79.31 -58.22 3.80
C ARG A 195 80.55 -57.43 4.21
N LEU A 196 80.38 -56.24 4.79
CA LEU A 196 81.48 -55.43 5.30
C LEU A 196 82.19 -56.11 6.47
N LYS A 197 81.43 -56.71 7.40
CA LYS A 197 81.97 -57.47 8.53
C LYS A 197 82.85 -58.62 8.05
N THR A 198 82.35 -59.44 7.12
CA THR A 198 83.13 -60.55 6.55
C THR A 198 84.38 -60.06 5.83
N ALA A 199 84.30 -58.98 5.05
CA ALA A 199 85.47 -58.39 4.38
C ALA A 199 86.50 -57.88 5.39
N LYS A 200 86.05 -57.21 6.46
CA LYS A 200 86.91 -56.74 7.55
C LYS A 200 87.59 -57.91 8.26
N GLU A 201 86.84 -58.96 8.61
CA GLU A 201 87.41 -60.16 9.24
C GLU A 201 88.44 -60.86 8.33
N LYS A 202 88.22 -60.91 7.02
CA LYS A 202 89.20 -61.43 6.06
C LYS A 202 90.48 -60.58 6.05
N LEU A 203 90.34 -59.26 6.02
CA LEU A 203 91.46 -58.30 6.06
C LEU A 203 92.27 -58.45 7.35
N GLU A 204 91.61 -58.50 8.51
CA GLU A 204 92.28 -58.68 9.82
C GLU A 204 92.98 -60.04 9.91
N ARG A 205 92.46 -61.08 9.25
CA ARG A 205 93.11 -62.41 9.18
C ARG A 205 94.39 -62.39 8.35
N ILE A 206 94.42 -61.60 7.27
CA ILE A 206 95.55 -61.57 6.33
C ILE A 206 96.73 -60.78 6.91
N LYS A 207 96.48 -59.70 7.66
CA LYS A 207 97.53 -58.85 8.27
C LYS A 207 98.66 -59.64 8.96
N PRO A 208 98.40 -60.51 9.95
CA PRO A 208 99.46 -61.27 10.62
C PRO A 208 100.13 -62.31 9.70
N LEU A 209 99.43 -62.82 8.68
CA LEU A 209 99.98 -63.79 7.73
C LEU A 209 101.03 -63.17 6.80
N ILE A 210 100.91 -61.87 6.50
CA ILE A 210 101.91 -61.11 5.75
C ILE A 210 103.18 -60.89 6.60
N GLU A 211 103.02 -60.60 7.90
CA GLU A 211 104.15 -60.37 8.81
C GLU A 211 105.06 -61.60 8.91
N VAL A 212 104.48 -62.81 8.87
CA VAL A 212 105.22 -64.08 8.88
C VAL A 212 105.62 -64.58 7.48
N GLY A 213 105.36 -63.80 6.42
CA GLY A 213 105.73 -64.14 5.04
C GLY A 213 104.93 -65.29 4.41
N ALA A 214 103.82 -65.73 5.03
CA ALA A 214 103.02 -66.86 4.56
C ALA A 214 102.10 -66.53 3.37
N VAL A 215 101.88 -65.24 3.09
CA VAL A 215 100.98 -64.76 2.02
C VAL A 215 101.63 -63.57 1.28
N PRO A 216 101.44 -63.41 -0.05
CA PRO A 216 101.97 -62.25 -0.79
C PRO A 216 101.30 -60.92 -0.42
N ARG A 217 102.05 -59.80 -0.47
CA ARG A 217 101.52 -58.43 -0.24
C ARG A 217 100.35 -58.07 -1.16
N PHE A 218 100.29 -58.62 -2.37
CA PHE A 218 99.17 -58.41 -3.30
C PHE A 218 97.81 -58.79 -2.67
N ASN A 219 97.77 -59.85 -1.86
CA ASN A 219 96.53 -60.31 -1.23
C ASN A 219 96.03 -59.35 -0.14
N LEU A 220 96.93 -58.58 0.48
CA LEU A 220 96.56 -57.52 1.41
C LEU A 220 95.86 -56.38 0.67
N ASN A 221 96.44 -55.90 -0.43
CA ASN A 221 95.86 -54.85 -1.26
C ASN A 221 94.48 -55.26 -1.80
N GLU A 222 94.34 -56.51 -2.27
CA GLU A 222 93.04 -57.04 -2.72
C GLU A 222 92.00 -57.04 -1.59
N ALA A 223 92.41 -57.44 -0.37
CA ALA A 223 91.52 -57.43 0.79
C ALA A 223 91.12 -56.01 1.21
N GLU A 224 92.05 -55.04 1.12
CA GLU A 224 91.79 -53.61 1.35
C GLU A 224 90.82 -53.03 0.32
N ASP A 225 90.99 -53.33 -0.97
CA ASP A 225 90.10 -52.90 -2.04
C ASP A 225 88.69 -53.48 -1.88
N VAL A 226 88.58 -54.77 -1.53
CA VAL A 226 87.29 -55.41 -1.23
C VAL A 226 86.64 -54.74 -0.02
N TYR A 227 87.39 -54.48 1.05
CA TYR A 227 86.87 -53.79 2.23
C TYR A 227 86.38 -52.37 1.89
N ALA A 228 87.16 -51.59 1.13
CA ALA A 228 86.79 -50.25 0.68
C ALA A 228 85.52 -50.27 -0.18
N THR A 229 85.39 -51.25 -1.07
CA THR A 229 84.20 -51.45 -1.90
C THR A 229 82.97 -51.77 -1.05
N ARG A 230 83.06 -52.72 -0.10
CA ARG A 230 81.94 -53.06 0.80
C ARG A 230 81.57 -51.90 1.72
N LYS A 231 82.53 -51.08 2.11
CA LYS A 231 82.29 -49.85 2.90
C LYS A 231 81.48 -48.84 2.10
N LYS A 232 81.82 -48.65 0.81
CA LYS A 232 81.05 -47.82 -0.12
C LYS A 232 79.64 -48.38 -0.35
N GLU A 233 79.50 -49.69 -0.52
CA GLU A 233 78.19 -50.35 -0.64
C GLU A 233 77.29 -50.12 0.59
N LEU A 234 77.85 -50.19 1.81
CA LEU A 234 77.10 -49.90 3.04
C LEU A 234 76.62 -48.45 3.08
N LEU A 235 77.49 -47.49 2.74
CA LEU A 235 77.11 -46.08 2.68
C LEU A 235 75.99 -45.84 1.66
N ASN A 236 76.06 -46.48 0.50
CA ASN A 236 75.01 -46.41 -0.52
C ASN A 236 73.70 -47.05 -0.04
N ALA A 237 73.76 -48.19 0.65
CA ALA A 237 72.58 -48.85 1.22
C ALA A 237 71.89 -47.97 2.28
N GLN A 238 72.66 -47.22 3.08
CA GLN A 238 72.13 -46.24 4.04
C GLN A 238 71.55 -45.00 3.37
N GLN A 239 72.14 -44.55 2.25
CA GLN A 239 71.66 -43.43 1.44
C GLN A 239 70.46 -43.78 0.55
N GLY A 240 70.18 -45.07 0.33
CA GLY A 240 69.05 -45.55 -0.47
C GLY A 240 67.66 -45.06 -0.03
N ARG A 241 67.54 -44.48 1.17
CA ARG A 241 66.33 -43.77 1.63
C ARG A 241 65.84 -42.69 0.67
N PHE A 242 66.74 -42.00 -0.04
CA PHE A 242 66.36 -40.86 -0.89
C PHE A 242 65.69 -41.27 -2.20
N GLY A 243 66.17 -42.33 -2.88
CA GLY A 243 65.61 -42.78 -4.16
C GLY A 243 64.26 -43.49 -4.06
N ALA A 244 63.91 -44.00 -2.88
CA ALA A 244 62.58 -44.57 -2.61
C ALA A 244 61.53 -43.50 -2.27
N GLN A 245 61.96 -42.33 -1.79
CA GLN A 245 61.09 -41.23 -1.43
C GLN A 245 60.41 -40.60 -2.67
N ASP A 246 61.09 -40.61 -3.82
CA ASP A 246 60.53 -40.18 -5.11
C ASP A 246 59.37 -41.08 -5.58
N ARG A 247 59.30 -42.35 -5.13
CA ARG A 247 58.19 -43.26 -5.46
C ARG A 247 56.92 -42.97 -4.66
N LEU A 248 57.03 -42.32 -3.49
CA LEU A 248 55.87 -41.93 -2.67
C LEU A 248 55.03 -40.83 -3.34
N PHE A 249 55.63 -40.06 -4.27
CA PHE A 249 54.97 -38.94 -4.94
C PHE A 249 54.69 -39.18 -6.43
N SER A 250 55.12 -40.31 -6.98
CA SER A 250 54.96 -40.61 -8.40
C SER A 250 53.74 -41.50 -8.62
N ASN A 251 52.67 -40.86 -9.12
CA ASN A 251 51.47 -41.45 -9.72
C ASN A 251 50.40 -41.93 -8.73
N GLN A 252 49.42 -41.08 -8.39
CA GLN A 252 47.98 -41.40 -8.55
C GLN A 252 46.98 -40.39 -7.95
N ASP A 253 47.36 -39.42 -7.11
CA ASP A 253 46.37 -38.74 -6.25
C ASP A 253 45.87 -37.34 -6.71
N VAL A 254 46.01 -36.96 -7.98
CA VAL A 254 45.43 -35.69 -8.49
C VAL A 254 44.45 -35.94 -9.64
N TYR A 255 43.28 -36.47 -9.31
CA TYR A 255 42.09 -36.30 -10.14
C TYR A 255 41.12 -35.39 -9.40
N ILE A 256 41.31 -34.08 -9.52
CA ILE A 256 40.25 -33.12 -9.22
C ILE A 256 39.34 -33.12 -10.45
N VAL A 257 38.27 -33.92 -10.39
CA VAL A 257 37.20 -33.85 -11.38
C VAL A 257 36.36 -32.62 -11.05
N ASN A 258 36.74 -31.46 -11.59
CA ASN A 258 35.88 -30.28 -11.58
C ASN A 258 34.77 -30.49 -12.60
N ASN A 259 33.65 -31.06 -12.16
CA ASN A 259 32.40 -31.05 -12.90
C ASN A 259 31.57 -29.84 -12.47
N TYR A 260 31.68 -28.75 -13.24
CA TYR A 260 30.66 -27.71 -13.30
C TYR A 260 30.12 -27.69 -14.72
N ASN A 261 28.88 -28.17 -14.88
CA ASN A 261 27.98 -27.88 -15.99
C ASN A 261 26.62 -27.55 -15.39
#